data_AF-A0A964A632-F1
#
_entry.id   AF-A0A964A632-F1
#
_cell.length_a   1.000
_cell.length_b   1.000
_cell.length_c   1.000
_cell.angle_alpha   90.00
_cell.angle_beta   90.00
_cell.angle_gamma   90.00
#
_symmetry.space_group_name_H-M   'P 1'
#
loop_
_entity.id
_entity.type
_entity.pdbx_description
1 polymer ?
#
loop_
_entity_poly.entity_id
_entity_poly.type
_entity_poly.pdbx_seq_one_letter_code
_entity_poly.pdbx_strand_id
1 'polypeptide(L)'
;MNSKNLKLLIIIPLVISVLAAIFTIIMFYKGDETVASDAGAQAVTIVPLFYLTYFVLGIATLAALVFFVVQIIKGTVDMKKLGIGLGSFILVIVISYVMASDTVPVKFAETISSSTTKWVGAGLIMFYLLLALSVLGIIYSEVSRLFK
;
A
#
# COMPACT_ATOMS: atom_id res chain seq x y z
N MET A 1 11.67 -26.96 -2.51
CA MET A 1 10.46 -26.41 -1.86
C MET A 1 9.31 -27.37 -2.13
N ASN A 2 8.70 -27.96 -1.10
CA ASN A 2 7.70 -29.02 -1.26
C ASN A 2 6.41 -28.47 -1.91
N SER A 3 5.74 -29.25 -2.78
CA SER A 3 4.54 -28.84 -3.54
C SER A 3 3.40 -28.34 -2.64
N LYS A 4 3.36 -28.78 -1.38
CA LYS A 4 2.41 -28.33 -0.35
C LYS A 4 2.61 -26.86 0.05
N ASN A 5 3.86 -26.39 0.14
CA ASN A 5 4.18 -25.00 0.53
C ASN A 5 3.87 -24.01 -0.59
N LEU A 6 4.01 -24.43 -1.85
CA LEU A 6 3.68 -23.59 -3.01
C LEU A 6 2.17 -23.35 -3.12
N LYS A 7 1.35 -24.38 -2.84
CA LYS A 7 -0.11 -24.23 -2.80
C LYS A 7 -0.56 -23.26 -1.71
N LEU A 8 0.08 -23.31 -0.54
CA LEU A 8 -0.23 -22.42 0.59
C LEU A 8 0.09 -20.94 0.29
N LEU A 9 1.22 -20.67 -0.38
CA LEU A 9 1.62 -19.32 -0.80
C LEU A 9 0.61 -18.66 -1.75
N ILE A 10 -0.15 -19.44 -2.51
CA ILE A 10 -1.16 -18.94 -3.46
C ILE A 10 -2.55 -18.93 -2.84
N ILE A 11 -2.92 -19.97 -2.07
CA ILE A 11 -4.26 -20.11 -1.49
C ILE A 11 -4.53 -19.07 -0.41
N ILE A 12 -3.56 -18.75 0.45
CA ILE A 12 -3.74 -17.76 1.52
C ILE A 12 -4.12 -16.37 0.96
N PRO A 13 -3.34 -15.76 0.05
CA PRO A 13 -3.70 -14.45 -0.50
C PRO A 13 -4.98 -14.49 -1.34
N LEU A 14 -5.28 -15.61 -2.00
CA LEU A 14 -6.54 -15.79 -2.72
C LEU A 14 -7.74 -15.70 -1.77
N VAL A 15 -7.71 -16.43 -0.66
CA VAL A 15 -8.80 -16.42 0.34
C VAL A 15 -8.96 -15.02 0.95
N ILE A 16 -7.87 -14.33 1.27
CA ILE A 16 -7.89 -12.94 1.76
C ILE A 16 -8.53 -12.01 0.73
N SER A 17 -8.20 -12.17 -0.55
CA SER A 17 -8.74 -11.34 -1.63
C SER A 17 -10.24 -11.57 -1.83
N VAL A 18 -10.68 -12.83 -1.76
CA VAL A 18 -12.10 -13.19 -1.82
C VAL A 18 -12.86 -12.62 -0.61
N LEU A 19 -12.28 -12.72 0.59
CA LEU A 19 -12.88 -12.16 1.80
C LEU A 19 -13.04 -10.63 1.71
N ALA A 20 -12.02 -9.92 1.24
CA ALA A 20 -12.08 -8.48 1.01
C ALA A 20 -13.14 -8.11 -0.04
N ALA A 21 -13.24 -8.88 -1.13
CA ALA A 21 -14.27 -8.69 -2.16
C ALA A 21 -15.69 -8.86 -1.59
N ILE A 22 -15.91 -9.87 -0.74
CA ILE A 22 -17.21 -10.08 -0.07
C ILE A 22 -17.57 -8.87 0.80
N PHE A 23 -16.67 -8.38 1.65
CA PHE A 23 -16.93 -7.19 2.47
C PHE A 23 -17.22 -5.95 1.63
N THR A 24 -16.52 -5.79 0.50
CA THR A 24 -16.76 -4.69 -0.44
C THR A 24 -18.14 -4.79 -1.11
N ILE A 25 -18.57 -5.98 -1.51
CA ILE A 25 -19.90 -6.22 -2.07
C ILE A 25 -21.00 -5.91 -1.03
N ILE A 26 -20.80 -6.31 0.23
CA ILE A 26 -21.74 -6.01 1.32
C ILE A 26 -21.83 -4.49 1.56
N MET A 27 -20.72 -3.76 1.47
CA MET A 27 -20.71 -2.30 1.56
C MET A 27 -21.53 -1.66 0.43
N PHE A 28 -21.34 -2.09 -0.82
CA PHE A 28 -22.11 -1.58 -1.95
C PHE A 28 -23.61 -1.88 -1.83
N TYR A 29 -23.98 -3.04 -1.29
CA TYR A 29 -25.38 -3.43 -1.13
C TYR A 29 -26.11 -2.61 -0.06
N LYS A 30 -25.44 -2.27 1.06
CA LYS A 30 -26.05 -1.46 2.12
C LYS A 30 -26.27 0.00 1.72
N GLY A 31 -25.49 0.52 0.77
CA GLY A 31 -25.62 1.88 0.26
C GLY A 31 -24.93 2.92 1.16
N ASP A 32 -24.35 3.94 0.53
CA ASP A 32 -23.46 4.91 1.18
C ASP A 32 -24.15 5.72 2.29
N GLU A 33 -25.42 6.09 2.08
CA GLU A 33 -26.20 6.86 3.06
C GLU A 33 -26.39 6.11 4.39
N THR A 34 -26.68 4.80 4.34
CA THR A 34 -26.91 4.01 5.56
C THR A 34 -25.61 3.73 6.29
N VAL A 35 -24.52 3.52 5.56
CA VAL A 35 -23.18 3.29 6.13
C VAL A 35 -22.63 4.58 6.75
N ALA A 36 -22.95 5.75 6.21
CA ALA A 36 -22.51 7.03 6.74
C ALA A 36 -23.18 7.40 8.08
N SER A 37 -24.45 7.02 8.29
CA SER A 37 -25.23 7.46 9.45
C SER A 37 -25.44 6.40 10.54
N ASP A 38 -25.27 5.11 10.23
CA ASP A 38 -25.53 4.02 11.18
C ASP A 38 -24.25 3.31 11.63
N ALA A 39 -23.96 3.39 12.93
CA ALA A 39 -22.83 2.68 13.54
C ALA A 39 -22.98 1.15 13.42
N GLY A 40 -24.22 0.62 13.41
CA GLY A 40 -24.49 -0.79 13.18
C GLY A 40 -24.11 -1.25 11.78
N ALA A 41 -24.42 -0.44 10.76
CA ALA A 41 -24.00 -0.67 9.38
C ALA A 41 -22.48 -0.63 9.22
N GLN A 42 -21.79 0.31 9.85
CA GLN A 42 -20.31 0.40 9.83
C GLN A 42 -19.64 -0.83 10.45
N ALA A 43 -20.19 -1.35 11.55
CA ALA A 43 -19.64 -2.51 12.27
C ALA A 43 -19.61 -3.79 11.40
N VAL A 44 -20.48 -3.88 10.38
CA VAL A 44 -20.58 -5.05 9.49
C VAL A 44 -19.95 -4.80 8.11
N THR A 45 -19.65 -3.54 7.76
CA THR A 45 -19.13 -3.16 6.44
C THR A 45 -17.68 -2.67 6.51
N ILE A 46 -17.47 -1.45 7.00
CA ILE A 46 -16.19 -0.74 6.96
C ILE A 46 -15.23 -1.25 8.03
N VAL A 47 -15.73 -1.48 9.25
CA VAL A 47 -14.88 -1.86 10.39
C VAL A 47 -14.15 -3.19 10.15
N PRO A 48 -14.82 -4.28 9.72
CA PRO A 48 -14.13 -5.54 9.40
C PRO A 48 -13.12 -5.38 8.27
N LEU A 49 -13.42 -4.54 7.28
CA LEU A 49 -12.52 -4.27 6.16
C LEU A 49 -11.23 -3.59 6.64
N PHE A 50 -11.31 -2.59 7.51
CA PHE A 50 -10.11 -1.95 8.07
C PHE A 50 -9.26 -2.91 8.89
N TYR A 51 -9.86 -3.76 9.74
CA TYR A 51 -9.10 -4.77 10.47
C TYR A 51 -8.39 -5.74 9.53
N LEU A 52 -9.05 -6.19 8.47
CA LEU A 52 -8.45 -7.04 7.46
C LEU A 52 -7.30 -6.32 6.74
N THR A 53 -7.48 -5.06 6.35
CA THR A 53 -6.43 -4.25 5.74
C THR A 53 -5.23 -4.10 6.65
N TYR A 54 -5.41 -3.76 7.93
CA TYR A 54 -4.31 -3.64 8.88
C TYR A 54 -3.57 -4.96 9.10
N PHE A 55 -4.31 -6.08 9.17
CA PHE A 55 -3.70 -7.41 9.30
C PHE A 55 -2.83 -7.77 8.09
N VAL A 56 -3.36 -7.58 6.88
CA VAL A 56 -2.64 -7.87 5.64
C VAL A 56 -1.44 -6.94 5.47
N LEU A 57 -1.61 -5.65 5.74
CA LEU A 57 -0.53 -4.66 5.70
C LEU A 57 0.60 -5.04 6.66
N GLY A 58 0.25 -5.47 7.88
CA GLY A 58 1.21 -5.93 8.87
C GLY A 58 2.03 -7.12 8.39
N ILE A 59 1.37 -8.17 7.88
CA ILE A 59 2.05 -9.36 7.34
C ILE A 59 2.91 -9.00 6.13
N ALA A 60 2.39 -8.21 5.19
CA ALA A 60 3.11 -7.82 3.99
C ALA A 60 4.38 -7.01 4.33
N THR A 61 4.25 -6.07 5.27
CA THR A 61 5.38 -5.25 5.74
C THR A 61 6.43 -6.13 6.44
N LEU A 62 6.02 -7.02 7.34
CA LEU A 62 6.94 -7.94 8.01
C LEU A 62 7.64 -8.87 7.02
N ALA A 63 6.90 -9.45 6.08
CA ALA A 63 7.48 -10.28 5.03
C ALA A 63 8.50 -9.50 4.20
N ALA A 64 8.16 -8.29 3.74
CA ALA A 64 9.07 -7.44 2.98
C ALA A 64 10.36 -7.14 3.76
N LEU A 65 10.26 -6.79 5.05
CA LEU A 65 11.42 -6.53 5.91
C LEU A 65 12.28 -7.79 6.12
N VAL A 66 11.66 -8.94 6.41
CA VAL A 66 12.38 -10.20 6.58
C VAL A 66 13.10 -10.58 5.28
N PHE A 67 12.42 -10.48 4.14
CA PHE A 67 13.02 -10.77 2.83
C PHE A 67 14.19 -9.82 2.52
N PHE A 68 14.04 -8.53 2.82
CA PHE A 68 15.10 -7.55 2.65
C PHE A 68 16.33 -7.88 3.49
N VAL A 69 16.16 -8.16 4.79
CA VAL A 69 17.24 -8.56 5.69
C VAL A 69 17.90 -9.87 5.23
N VAL A 70 17.11 -10.87 4.85
CA VAL A 70 17.62 -12.16 4.35
C VAL A 70 18.45 -11.97 3.08
N GLN A 71 18.03 -11.09 2.15
CA GLN A 71 18.79 -10.79 0.94
C GLN A 71 20.13 -10.09 1.24
N ILE A 72 20.16 -9.19 2.23
CA ILE A 72 21.40 -8.54 2.68
C ILE A 72 22.36 -9.58 3.26
N ILE A 73 21.89 -10.44 4.17
CA ILE A 73 22.73 -11.46 4.84
C ILE A 73 23.29 -12.46 3.82
N LYS A 74 22.50 -12.84 2.82
CA LYS A 74 22.94 -13.75 1.76
C LYS A 74 23.93 -13.13 0.77
N GLY A 75 24.24 -11.83 0.90
CA GLY A 75 25.14 -11.13 -0.02
C GLY A 75 24.61 -11.06 -1.46
N THR A 76 23.32 -11.33 -1.68
CA THR A 76 22.70 -11.32 -3.02
C THR A 76 22.42 -9.91 -3.51
N VAL A 77 22.53 -8.92 -2.63
CA VAL A 77 22.24 -7.52 -2.95
C VAL A 77 23.53 -6.78 -3.25
N ASP A 78 23.55 -6.08 -4.38
CA ASP A 78 24.58 -5.09 -4.68
C ASP A 78 24.38 -3.87 -3.77
N MET A 79 25.32 -3.67 -2.83
CA MET A 79 25.25 -2.59 -1.84
C MET A 79 25.18 -1.20 -2.46
N LYS A 80 25.78 -1.00 -3.64
CA LYS A 80 25.69 0.29 -4.35
C LYS A 80 24.27 0.52 -4.86
N LYS A 81 23.66 -0.51 -5.45
CA LYS A 81 22.27 -0.44 -5.93
C LYS A 81 21.27 -0.30 -4.79
N LEU A 82 21.52 -0.96 -3.66
CA LEU A 82 20.72 -0.77 -2.45
C LEU A 82 20.80 0.68 -1.97
N GLY A 83 22.01 1.25 -1.88
CA GLY A 83 22.20 2.64 -1.47
C GLY A 83 21.48 3.63 -2.40
N ILE A 84 21.60 3.44 -3.71
CA ILE A 84 20.90 4.26 -4.71
C ILE A 84 19.38 4.11 -4.57
N GLY A 85 18.88 2.88 -4.43
CA GLY A 85 17.46 2.62 -4.26
C GLY A 85 16.89 3.27 -3.01
N LEU A 86 17.57 3.10 -1.87
CA LEU A 86 17.15 3.67 -0.59
C LEU A 86 17.21 5.21 -0.60
N GLY A 87 18.30 5.79 -1.13
CA GLY A 87 18.44 7.24 -1.24
C GLY A 87 17.40 7.86 -2.16
N SER A 88 17.11 7.23 -3.29
CA SER A 88 16.05 7.66 -4.21
C SER A 88 14.67 7.57 -3.57
N PHE A 89 14.40 6.51 -2.80
CA PHE A 89 13.13 6.37 -2.10
C PHE A 89 12.93 7.46 -1.03
N ILE A 90 13.96 7.76 -0.24
CA ILE A 90 13.93 8.86 0.74
C ILE A 90 13.68 10.20 0.04
N LEU A 91 14.33 10.44 -1.11
CA LEU A 91 14.10 11.66 -1.89
C LEU A 91 12.63 11.82 -2.30
N VAL A 92 11.98 10.73 -2.74
CA VAL A 92 10.55 10.76 -3.08
C VAL A 92 9.69 11.03 -1.86
N ILE A 93 10.00 10.44 -0.69
CA ILE A 93 9.28 10.73 0.57
C ILE A 93 9.34 12.23 0.88
N VAL A 94 10.53 12.83 0.80
CA VAL A 94 10.72 14.26 1.11
C VAL A 94 9.92 15.14 0.13
N ILE A 95 10.03 14.88 -1.17
CA ILE A 95 9.26 15.61 -2.19
C ILE A 95 7.77 15.49 -1.92
N SER A 96 7.29 14.28 -1.66
CA SER A 96 5.87 14.01 -1.42
C SER A 96 5.36 14.68 -0.16
N TYR A 97 6.15 14.71 0.92
CA TYR A 97 5.80 15.35 2.17
C TYR A 97 5.76 16.88 2.07
N VAL A 98 6.68 17.48 1.31
CA VAL A 98 6.68 18.93 1.05
C VAL A 98 5.48 19.35 0.20
N MET A 99 5.10 18.53 -0.78
CA MET A 99 3.92 18.77 -1.62
C MET A 99 2.60 18.48 -0.91
N ALA A 100 2.61 17.66 0.14
CA ALA A 100 1.41 17.30 0.87
C ALA A 100 0.84 18.48 1.66
N SER A 101 -0.46 18.67 1.53
CA SER A 101 -1.20 19.63 2.32
C SER A 101 -1.59 19.05 3.69
N ASP A 102 -1.58 19.91 4.69
CA ASP A 102 -2.04 19.68 6.06
C ASP A 102 -3.51 20.11 6.27
N THR A 103 -4.21 20.56 5.23
CA THR A 103 -5.61 20.95 5.33
C THR A 103 -6.49 19.76 5.66
N VAL A 104 -7.02 19.74 6.88
CA VAL A 104 -8.00 18.73 7.32
C VAL A 104 -9.34 19.01 6.62
N PRO A 105 -9.95 18.04 5.93
CA PRO A 105 -11.28 18.23 5.37
C PRO A 105 -12.28 18.57 6.47
N VAL A 106 -13.19 19.52 6.21
CA VAL A 106 -14.13 20.05 7.22
C VAL A 106 -14.94 18.94 7.92
N LYS A 107 -15.21 17.83 7.22
CA LYS A 107 -15.88 16.63 7.78
C LYS A 107 -15.08 15.88 8.87
N PHE A 108 -13.78 16.14 9.02
CA PHE A 108 -12.88 15.43 9.93
C PHE A 108 -12.12 16.39 10.89
N ALA A 109 -12.51 17.66 10.91
CA ALA A 109 -11.80 18.71 11.65
C ALA A 109 -11.75 18.50 13.17
N GLU A 110 -12.74 17.79 13.74
CA GLU A 110 -12.80 17.50 15.19
C GLU A 110 -12.10 16.18 15.58
N THR A 111 -11.77 15.31 14.63
CA THR A 111 -11.30 13.93 14.91
C THR A 111 -9.90 13.62 14.39
N ILE A 112 -9.36 14.39 13.44
CA ILE A 112 -8.06 14.12 12.81
C ILE A 112 -7.13 15.34 12.93
N SER A 113 -5.89 15.10 13.38
CA SER A 113 -4.86 16.14 13.45
C SER A 113 -4.34 16.52 12.06
N SER A 114 -3.97 17.80 11.88
CA SER A 114 -3.34 18.30 10.65
C SER A 114 -2.09 17.50 10.25
N SER A 115 -1.31 17.07 11.25
CA SER A 115 -0.14 16.21 11.07
C SER A 115 -0.49 14.86 10.44
N THR A 116 -1.54 14.21 10.93
CA THR A 116 -2.01 12.92 10.39
C THR A 116 -2.47 13.08 8.94
N THR A 117 -3.25 14.11 8.66
CA THR A 117 -3.71 14.41 7.30
C THR A 117 -2.55 14.65 6.34
N LYS A 118 -1.51 15.38 6.77
CA LYS A 118 -0.32 15.61 5.95
C LYS A 118 0.42 14.32 5.61
N TRP A 119 0.58 13.41 6.57
CA TRP A 119 1.23 12.10 6.31
C TRP A 119 0.42 11.22 5.36
N VAL A 120 -0.91 11.21 5.49
CA VAL A 120 -1.79 10.48 4.56
C VAL A 120 -1.70 11.08 3.16
N GLY A 121 -1.76 12.41 3.04
CA GLY A 121 -1.57 13.12 1.77
C GLY A 121 -0.20 12.86 1.15
N ALA A 122 0.86 12.87 1.94
CA ALA A 122 2.22 12.54 1.50
C ALA A 122 2.32 11.10 0.98
N GLY A 123 1.69 10.14 1.66
CA GLY A 123 1.65 8.75 1.21
C GLY A 123 0.94 8.59 -0.15
N LEU A 124 -0.16 9.31 -0.35
CA LEU A 124 -0.87 9.34 -1.64
C LEU A 124 -0.01 9.95 -2.76
N ILE A 125 0.59 11.12 -2.52
CA ILE A 125 1.46 11.78 -3.50
C ILE A 125 2.66 10.89 -3.83
N MET A 126 3.28 10.27 -2.82
CA MET A 126 4.39 9.33 -2.99
C MET A 126 3.98 8.16 -3.87
N PHE A 127 2.81 7.57 -3.63
CA PHE A 127 2.29 6.48 -4.44
C PHE A 127 2.11 6.89 -5.90
N TYR A 128 1.48 8.04 -6.16
CA TYR A 128 1.27 8.53 -7.53
C TYR A 128 2.58 8.89 -8.24
N LEU A 129 3.54 9.50 -7.55
CA LEU A 129 4.86 9.79 -8.10
C LEU A 129 5.61 8.51 -8.47
N LEU A 130 5.66 7.53 -7.56
CA LEU A 130 6.30 6.24 -7.82
C LEU A 130 5.61 5.49 -8.96
N LEU A 131 4.29 5.55 -9.05
CA LEU A 131 3.53 4.94 -10.14
C LEU A 131 3.90 5.58 -11.48
N ALA A 132 3.91 6.91 -11.57
CA ALA A 132 4.30 7.63 -12.78
C ALA A 132 5.75 7.30 -13.20
N LEU A 133 6.69 7.34 -12.25
CA LEU A 133 8.09 6.98 -12.49
C LEU A 133 8.24 5.52 -12.94
N SER A 134 7.45 4.61 -12.37
CA SER A 134 7.46 3.18 -12.76
C SER A 134 6.97 2.99 -14.19
N VAL A 135 5.87 3.63 -14.57
CA VAL A 135 5.33 3.57 -15.95
C VAL A 135 6.34 4.13 -16.94
N LEU A 136 6.92 5.32 -16.66
CA LEU A 136 7.95 5.92 -17.51
C LEU A 136 9.19 5.03 -17.62
N GLY A 137 9.62 4.43 -16.51
CA GLY A 137 10.76 3.51 -16.48
C GLY A 137 10.53 2.26 -17.33
N ILE A 138 9.33 1.67 -17.28
CA ILE A 138 8.94 0.53 -18.11
C ILE A 138 8.96 0.91 -19.58
N ILE A 139 8.32 2.02 -19.95
CA ILE A 139 8.28 2.50 -21.35
C ILE A 139 9.71 2.74 -21.87
N TYR A 140 10.54 3.44 -21.09
CA TYR A 140 11.94 3.68 -21.45
C TYR A 140 12.73 2.37 -21.61
N SER A 141 12.53 1.39 -20.72
CA SER A 141 13.17 0.08 -20.81
C SER A 141 12.80 -0.66 -22.10
N GLU A 142 11.54 -0.61 -22.52
CA GLU A 142 11.13 -1.26 -23.77
C GLU A 142 11.61 -0.50 -25.00
N VAL A 143 11.50 0.82 -25.03
CA VAL A 143 11.95 1.65 -26.16
C VAL A 143 13.46 1.56 -26.35
N SER A 144 14.24 1.66 -25.27
CA SER A 144 15.71 1.57 -25.35
C SER A 144 16.22 0.22 -25.83
N ARG A 145 15.45 -0.87 -25.66
CA ARG A 145 15.76 -2.18 -26.25
C ARG A 145 15.53 -2.24 -27.75
N LEU A 146 14.63 -1.43 -28.30
CA LEU A 146 14.38 -1.39 -29.73
C LEU A 146 15.49 -0.65 -30.50
N PHE A 147 16.18 0.26 -29.82
CA PHE A 147 17.29 1.03 -30.38
C PHE A 147 18.67 0.44 -30.08
N LYS A 148 18.74 -0.73 -29.43
CA LYS A 148 19.98 -1.39 -29.04
C LYS A 148 20.03 -2.81 -29.59
#